data_AF-A0A851M081-F1
#
_entry.id   AF-A0A851M081-F1
#
_cell.length_a   1.000
_cell.length_b   1.000
_cell.length_c   1.000
_cell.angle_alpha   90.00
_cell.angle_beta   90.00
_cell.angle_gamma   90.00
#
_symmetry.space_group_name_H-M   'P 1'
#
loop_
_entity.id
_entity.type
_entity.pdbx_description
1 polymer ?
#
loop_
_entity_poly.entity_id
_entity_poly.type
_entity_poly.pdbx_seq_one_letter_code
_entity_poly.pdbx_strand_id
1 'polypeptide(L)'
;QEDGERRHRQLLEAVSSLSGRKRRKLAERTEASTQVSEFNVSCKGTGEKLLLSELLQPIRPQSALSSVKKQLTRVKQTKAVELPLSKEEAKRVVREAAYVGTSKDVGRWQQVVLQNRRAEQLVFPLKQEIAAVVPLEQAASAWKARTPLEQEIFGLLRQTQQPITDPLLTPEETASLQAMSLEEARQRRAELQKARAVQSYYEAKARREKKIKSKKYHRVLKKSRRRRALKEFELLRKSDPEAALAKLQELEQLRMQERMSLKHQNKGRWARSRAIMAKYDLEARKAMQEQLARNKELMQKVRVELPEEEPGDVPEEDLTSATVPTIPAGASGANPWMLGKPSSAAEEPEVQEGVGDVAVPAAAESKEMSEEEMSEEEALLQDFAQQRHRRRQRAGGTE
;
A
#
# COMPACT_ATOMS: atom_id res chain seq x y z
N GLN A 1 -34.69 70.81 72.42
CA GLN A 1 -33.79 69.88 71.69
C GLN A 1 -32.81 70.65 70.82
N GLU A 2 -33.24 71.72 70.15
CA GLU A 2 -32.36 72.55 69.30
C GLU A 2 -31.13 73.14 70.02
N ASP A 3 -31.25 73.56 71.28
CA ASP A 3 -30.11 74.10 72.04
C ASP A 3 -29.02 73.04 72.32
N GLY A 4 -29.39 71.76 72.41
CA GLY A 4 -28.45 70.66 72.60
C GLY A 4 -27.65 70.36 71.34
N GLU A 5 -28.30 70.38 70.18
CA GLU A 5 -27.64 70.17 68.89
C GLU A 5 -26.71 71.34 68.53
N ARG A 6 -27.11 72.57 68.87
CA ARG A 6 -26.26 73.77 68.69
C ARG A 6 -25.01 73.70 69.56
N ARG A 7 -25.15 73.30 70.83
CA ARG A 7 -24.01 73.07 71.75
C ARG A 7 -23.10 71.94 71.27
N HIS A 8 -23.66 70.86 70.74
CA HIS A 8 -22.90 69.74 70.19
C HIS A 8 -22.12 70.12 68.93
N ARG A 9 -22.72 70.90 68.02
CA ARG A 9 -22.02 71.43 66.85
C ARG A 9 -20.90 72.38 67.24
N GLN A 10 -21.15 73.27 68.21
CA GLN A 10 -20.11 74.16 68.75
C GLN A 10 -18.95 73.40 69.41
N LEU A 11 -19.24 72.30 70.12
CA LEU A 11 -18.23 71.43 70.69
C LEU A 11 -17.37 70.75 69.60
N LEU A 12 -18.01 70.18 68.57
CA LEU A 12 -17.30 69.53 67.46
C LEU A 12 -16.47 70.53 66.65
N GLU A 13 -16.96 71.76 66.48
CA GLU A 13 -16.24 72.82 65.80
C GLU A 13 -15.01 73.28 66.62
N ALA A 14 -15.15 73.42 67.94
CA ALA A 14 -14.05 73.75 68.86
C ALA A 14 -12.98 72.64 68.94
N VAL A 15 -13.39 71.37 68.93
CA VAL A 15 -12.44 70.24 68.86
C VAL A 15 -11.73 70.20 67.51
N SER A 16 -12.44 70.53 66.42
CA SER A 16 -11.84 70.56 65.08
C SER A 16 -10.82 71.71 64.92
N SER A 17 -11.05 72.87 65.54
CA SER A 17 -10.15 74.02 65.49
C SER A 17 -8.87 73.81 66.31
N LEU A 18 -8.92 72.99 67.36
CA LEU A 18 -7.75 72.62 68.17
C LEU A 18 -6.72 71.78 67.39
N SER A 19 -7.16 71.07 66.34
CA SER A 19 -6.30 70.14 65.59
C SER A 19 -5.39 70.79 64.54
N GLY A 20 -5.41 72.12 64.39
CA GLY A 20 -4.46 72.91 63.57
C GLY A 20 -4.44 72.63 62.05
N ARG A 21 -5.13 71.59 61.58
CA ARG A 21 -5.20 71.21 60.17
C ARG A 21 -6.66 71.28 59.71
N LYS A 22 -7.00 72.29 58.92
CA LYS A 22 -8.29 72.35 58.20
C LYS A 22 -8.35 71.20 57.18
N ARG A 23 -8.76 70.00 57.62
CA ARG A 23 -9.11 68.89 56.71
C ARG A 23 -10.33 69.33 55.90
N ARG A 24 -10.17 69.44 54.57
CA ARG A 24 -11.29 69.60 53.65
C ARG A 24 -12.24 68.41 53.86
N LYS A 25 -13.49 68.67 54.23
CA LYS A 25 -14.51 67.61 54.32
C LYS A 25 -14.75 67.10 52.89
N LEU A 26 -14.50 65.82 52.65
CA LEU A 26 -14.89 65.16 51.41
C LEU A 26 -16.42 65.14 51.37
N ALA A 27 -17.00 65.44 50.20
CA ALA A 27 -18.44 65.42 50.03
C ALA A 27 -18.94 63.97 50.20
N GLU A 28 -19.63 63.71 51.30
CA GLU A 28 -20.34 62.46 51.54
C GLU A 28 -21.50 62.37 50.54
N ARG A 29 -21.36 61.49 49.54
CA ARG A 29 -22.44 61.13 48.62
C ARG A 29 -23.25 60.03 49.29
N THR A 30 -24.39 60.37 49.86
CA THR A 30 -25.35 59.41 50.38
C THR A 30 -26.25 58.95 49.24
N GLU A 31 -26.02 57.74 48.72
CA GLU A 31 -26.99 57.07 47.86
C GLU A 31 -28.03 56.35 48.74
N ALA A 32 -29.31 56.48 48.38
CA ALA A 32 -30.39 55.84 49.11
C ALA A 32 -30.31 54.31 48.93
N SER A 33 -29.87 53.60 49.96
CA SER A 33 -29.98 52.14 50.03
C SER A 33 -30.96 51.75 51.13
N THR A 34 -31.83 50.79 50.84
CA THR A 34 -32.93 50.37 51.73
C THR A 34 -32.46 49.52 52.91
N GLN A 35 -31.23 48.99 52.85
CA GLN A 35 -30.60 48.21 53.90
C GLN A 35 -29.15 48.66 54.06
N VAL A 36 -28.82 49.16 55.24
CA VAL A 36 -27.46 49.61 55.59
C VAL A 36 -26.72 48.42 56.18
N SER A 37 -25.72 47.89 55.47
CA SER A 37 -24.78 46.91 56.02
C SER A 37 -23.57 47.62 56.61
N GLU A 38 -23.05 47.14 57.74
CA GLU A 38 -21.85 47.67 58.42
C GLU A 38 -20.59 47.66 57.55
N PHE A 39 -20.61 46.89 56.45
CA PHE A 39 -19.49 46.74 55.53
C PHE A 39 -19.67 47.51 54.21
N ASN A 40 -20.71 48.35 54.08
CA ASN A 40 -21.02 49.10 52.84
C ASN A 40 -21.13 48.21 51.58
N VAL A 41 -21.62 46.97 51.70
CA VAL A 41 -21.87 46.10 50.55
C VAL A 41 -23.39 45.98 50.33
N SER A 42 -23.84 46.31 49.11
CA SER A 42 -25.24 46.17 48.69
C SER A 42 -25.58 44.69 48.46
N CYS A 43 -26.56 44.15 49.19
CA CYS A 43 -27.07 42.78 49.04
C CYS A 43 -28.00 42.59 47.82
N LYS A 44 -27.87 43.37 46.75
CA LYS A 44 -28.58 43.09 45.48
C LYS A 44 -27.88 41.91 44.78
N GLY A 45 -28.33 40.69 45.08
CA GLY A 45 -27.83 39.47 44.43
C GLY A 45 -27.72 38.21 45.30
N THR A 46 -28.38 38.14 46.46
CA THR A 46 -28.28 37.04 47.43
C THR A 46 -28.76 35.65 46.96
N GLY A 47 -29.07 35.48 45.67
CA GLY A 47 -29.43 34.20 45.04
C GLY A 47 -28.49 33.75 43.91
N GLU A 48 -27.53 34.57 43.50
CA GLU A 48 -26.62 34.25 42.40
C GLU A 48 -25.43 33.43 42.91
N LYS A 49 -25.35 32.16 42.49
CA LYS A 49 -24.24 31.26 42.84
C LYS A 49 -22.99 31.70 42.08
N LEU A 50 -22.05 32.33 42.77
CA LEU A 50 -20.77 32.74 42.21
C LEU A 50 -20.05 31.53 41.59
N LEU A 51 -19.77 31.59 40.29
CA LEU A 51 -19.04 30.54 39.62
C LEU A 51 -17.55 30.68 39.96
N LEU A 52 -16.92 29.57 40.33
CA LEU A 52 -15.49 29.53 40.65
C LEU A 52 -14.61 30.03 39.47
N SER A 53 -15.13 30.10 38.25
CA SER A 53 -14.47 30.71 37.09
C SER A 53 -14.40 32.24 37.18
N GLU A 54 -15.46 32.88 37.65
CA GLU A 54 -15.56 34.33 37.80
C GLU A 54 -14.62 34.84 38.91
N LEU A 55 -14.44 34.05 39.97
CA LEU A 55 -13.47 34.35 41.04
C LEU A 55 -12.00 34.18 40.60
N LEU A 56 -11.75 33.30 39.63
CA LEU A 56 -10.39 33.01 39.14
C LEU A 56 -9.94 33.92 37.99
N GLN A 57 -10.87 34.63 37.33
CA GLN A 57 -10.60 35.49 36.19
C GLN A 57 -9.75 36.75 36.55
N PRO A 58 -9.96 37.44 37.68
CA PRO A 58 -9.17 38.63 38.05
C PRO A 58 -7.74 38.31 38.54
N ILE A 59 -7.45 37.06 38.89
CA ILE A 59 -6.15 36.66 39.44
C ILE A 59 -5.10 36.60 38.33
N ARG A 60 -4.17 37.57 38.35
CA ARG A 60 -3.01 37.67 37.44
C ARG A 60 -1.97 36.57 37.72
N PRO A 61 -1.26 36.07 36.70
CA PRO A 61 -0.35 34.92 36.81
C PRO A 61 0.90 35.14 37.69
N GLN A 62 1.31 36.38 37.94
CA GLN A 62 2.46 36.73 38.80
C GLN A 62 2.07 37.11 40.24
N SER A 63 0.81 36.91 40.62
CA SER A 63 0.34 37.20 41.99
C SER A 63 0.69 36.05 42.94
N ALA A 64 0.79 36.37 44.24
CA ALA A 64 0.95 35.37 45.31
C ALA A 64 -0.18 34.32 45.34
N LEU A 65 -1.32 34.60 44.68
CA LEU A 65 -2.50 33.73 44.59
C LEU A 65 -2.50 32.81 43.35
N SER A 66 -1.44 32.84 42.54
CA SER A 66 -1.32 32.00 41.33
C SER A 66 -1.23 30.50 41.62
N SER A 67 -0.64 30.10 42.75
CA SER A 67 -0.58 28.72 43.23
C SER A 67 -1.97 28.20 43.60
N VAL A 68 -2.76 29.02 44.29
CA VAL A 68 -4.15 28.73 44.67
C VAL A 68 -5.01 28.58 43.43
N LYS A 69 -4.86 29.46 42.43
CA LYS A 69 -5.55 29.33 41.13
C LYS A 69 -5.27 27.97 40.46
N LYS A 70 -4.01 27.51 40.45
CA LYS A 70 -3.63 26.20 39.90
C LYS A 70 -4.24 25.03 40.67
N GLN A 71 -4.25 25.09 42.00
CA GLN A 71 -4.88 24.07 42.84
C GLN A 71 -6.39 24.01 42.61
N LEU A 72 -7.05 25.16 42.53
CA LEU A 72 -8.48 25.27 42.32
C LEU A 72 -8.89 24.79 40.92
N THR A 73 -8.07 25.04 39.89
CA THR A 73 -8.26 24.44 38.56
C THR A 73 -8.06 22.94 38.55
N ARG A 74 -7.11 22.41 39.33
CA ARG A 74 -6.90 20.96 39.46
C ARG A 74 -8.09 20.30 40.15
N VAL A 75 -8.62 20.91 41.21
CA VAL A 75 -9.82 20.42 41.91
C VAL A 75 -11.06 20.45 41.01
N LYS A 76 -11.22 21.46 40.16
CA LYS A 76 -12.27 21.48 39.13
C LYS A 76 -12.14 20.32 38.12
N GLN A 77 -10.92 19.90 37.81
CA GLN A 77 -10.64 18.84 36.82
C GLN A 77 -10.70 17.44 37.42
N THR A 78 -10.45 17.29 38.71
CA THR A 78 -10.61 16.01 39.41
C THR A 78 -12.10 15.73 39.60
N LYS A 79 -12.62 14.77 38.83
CA LYS A 79 -13.95 14.21 39.12
C LYS A 79 -13.90 13.53 40.48
N ALA A 80 -14.95 13.72 41.28
CA ALA A 80 -15.08 13.06 42.57
C ALA A 80 -14.98 11.53 42.37
N VAL A 81 -14.25 10.86 43.25
CA VAL A 81 -14.16 9.40 43.24
C VAL A 81 -15.56 8.86 43.54
N GLU A 82 -16.05 8.03 42.62
CA GLU A 82 -17.36 7.39 42.78
C GLU A 82 -17.34 6.47 44.00
N LEU A 83 -18.49 6.34 44.64
CA LEU A 83 -18.65 5.41 45.75
C LEU A 83 -18.30 4.00 45.27
N PRO A 84 -17.49 3.23 46.02
CA PRO A 84 -17.13 1.89 45.61
C PRO A 84 -18.38 1.04 45.49
N LEU A 85 -18.51 0.35 44.36
CA LEU A 85 -19.58 -0.62 44.10
C LEU A 85 -19.61 -1.72 45.16
N SER A 86 -20.72 -2.43 45.26
CA SER A 86 -20.79 -3.61 46.11
C SER A 86 -19.72 -4.63 45.70
N LYS A 87 -19.26 -5.45 46.65
CA LYS A 87 -18.19 -6.43 46.40
C LYS A 87 -18.54 -7.39 45.24
N GLU A 88 -19.81 -7.71 45.07
CA GLU A 88 -20.30 -8.62 44.03
C GLU A 88 -20.29 -7.96 42.65
N GLU A 89 -20.77 -6.72 42.56
CA GLU A 89 -20.75 -5.91 41.33
C GLU A 89 -19.32 -5.62 40.90
N ALA A 90 -18.44 -5.23 41.83
CA ALA A 90 -17.03 -5.00 41.53
C ALA A 90 -16.35 -6.25 40.97
N LYS A 91 -16.59 -7.42 41.59
CA LYS A 91 -16.10 -8.71 41.06
C LYS A 91 -16.69 -9.06 39.70
N ARG A 92 -17.95 -8.70 39.44
CA ARG A 92 -18.58 -8.89 38.13
C ARG A 92 -17.90 -8.03 37.06
N VAL A 93 -17.67 -6.75 37.32
CA VAL A 93 -16.97 -5.83 36.41
C VAL A 93 -15.55 -6.33 36.11
N VAL A 94 -14.82 -6.78 37.14
CA VAL A 94 -13.47 -7.34 36.95
C VAL A 94 -13.50 -8.59 36.08
N ARG A 95 -14.49 -9.48 36.27
CA ARG A 95 -14.65 -10.68 35.43
C ARG A 95 -15.00 -10.32 33.98
N GLU A 96 -15.88 -9.35 33.76
CA GLU A 96 -16.24 -8.89 32.42
C GLU A 96 -15.02 -8.27 31.71
N ALA A 97 -14.25 -7.43 32.41
CA ALA A 97 -13.01 -6.87 31.88
C ALA A 97 -11.96 -7.95 31.56
N ALA A 98 -11.80 -8.94 32.45
CA ALA A 98 -10.91 -10.08 32.24
C ALA A 98 -11.36 -10.92 31.03
N TYR A 99 -12.66 -11.19 30.90
CA TYR A 99 -13.23 -11.92 29.77
C TYR A 99 -12.92 -11.22 28.44
N VAL A 100 -13.13 -9.90 28.37
CA VAL A 100 -12.82 -9.11 27.17
C VAL A 100 -11.33 -9.20 26.81
N GLY A 101 -10.43 -9.15 27.81
CA GLY A 101 -9.00 -9.36 27.59
C GLY A 101 -8.70 -10.74 27.02
N THR A 102 -9.17 -11.79 27.70
CA THR A 102 -8.92 -13.19 27.29
C THR A 102 -9.55 -13.53 25.94
N SER A 103 -10.73 -13.00 25.62
CA SER A 103 -11.40 -13.21 24.34
C SER A 103 -10.59 -12.64 23.19
N LYS A 104 -9.97 -11.46 23.37
CA LYS A 104 -9.05 -10.89 22.38
C LYS A 104 -7.80 -11.76 22.19
N ASP A 105 -7.23 -12.29 23.26
CA ASP A 105 -6.05 -13.16 23.17
C ASP A 105 -6.36 -14.50 22.48
N VAL A 106 -7.50 -15.12 22.80
CA VAL A 106 -7.99 -16.32 22.10
C VAL A 106 -8.33 -16.01 20.64
N GLY A 107 -8.89 -14.83 20.36
CA GLY A 107 -9.19 -14.37 19.00
C GLY A 107 -7.97 -14.34 18.07
N ARG A 108 -6.75 -14.14 18.60
CA ARG A 108 -5.51 -14.23 17.80
C ARG A 108 -5.30 -15.63 17.19
N TRP A 109 -5.79 -16.68 17.86
CA TRP A 109 -5.67 -18.06 17.39
C TRP A 109 -6.76 -18.46 16.39
N GLN A 110 -7.80 -17.66 16.22
CA GLN A 110 -8.95 -18.00 15.38
C GLN A 110 -8.54 -18.26 13.93
N GLN A 111 -7.59 -17.50 13.39
CA GLN A 111 -7.11 -17.69 12.02
C GLN A 111 -6.41 -19.04 11.83
N VAL A 112 -5.55 -19.44 12.78
CA VAL A 112 -4.86 -20.74 12.75
C VAL A 112 -5.86 -21.88 12.86
N VAL A 113 -6.87 -21.73 13.72
CA VAL A 113 -7.95 -22.73 13.85
C VAL A 113 -8.75 -22.85 12.56
N LEU A 114 -9.10 -21.74 11.90
CA LEU A 114 -9.80 -21.76 10.62
C LEU A 114 -8.97 -22.39 9.51
N GLN A 115 -7.67 -22.09 9.44
CA GLN A 115 -6.76 -22.73 8.50
C GLN A 115 -6.71 -24.24 8.72
N ASN A 116 -6.56 -24.69 9.96
CA ASN A 116 -6.55 -26.12 10.30
C ASN A 116 -7.89 -26.81 9.99
N ARG A 117 -9.03 -26.11 10.14
CA ARG A 117 -10.36 -26.63 9.77
C ARG A 117 -10.57 -26.72 8.26
N ARG A 118 -9.94 -25.83 7.49
CA ARG A 118 -10.02 -25.80 6.01
C ARG A 118 -9.03 -26.76 5.35
N ALA A 119 -7.96 -27.14 6.05
CA ALA A 119 -6.98 -28.08 5.53
C ALA A 119 -7.61 -29.46 5.31
N GLU A 120 -7.45 -30.01 4.10
CA GLU A 120 -7.96 -31.34 3.73
C GLU A 120 -7.26 -32.45 4.52
N GLN A 121 -5.97 -32.27 4.82
CA GLN A 121 -5.18 -33.19 5.61
C GLN A 121 -4.34 -32.46 6.66
N LEU A 122 -4.39 -32.94 7.90
CA LEU A 122 -3.50 -32.54 8.98
C LEU A 122 -2.54 -33.69 9.29
N VAL A 123 -1.24 -33.45 9.17
CA VAL A 123 -0.20 -34.43 9.50
C VAL A 123 0.37 -34.11 10.87
N PHE A 124 0.29 -35.06 11.79
CA PHE A 124 0.82 -34.95 13.14
C PHE A 124 2.14 -35.75 13.27
N PRO A 125 3.15 -35.22 13.99
CA PRO A 125 3.14 -34.00 14.81
C PRO A 125 3.21 -32.69 14.00
N LEU A 126 2.36 -31.71 14.35
CA LEU A 126 2.28 -30.41 13.65
C LEU A 126 3.55 -29.57 13.81
N LYS A 127 4.16 -29.60 15.00
CA LYS A 127 5.45 -28.96 15.25
C LYS A 127 6.52 -29.97 14.85
N GLN A 128 6.92 -29.93 13.60
CA GLN A 128 8.16 -30.60 13.20
C GLN A 128 9.30 -29.85 13.87
N GLU A 129 10.09 -30.55 14.67
CA GLU A 129 11.38 -30.03 15.09
C GLU A 129 12.16 -29.78 13.80
N ILE A 130 12.32 -28.51 13.44
CA ILE A 130 13.16 -28.14 12.29
C ILE A 130 14.53 -28.67 12.66
N ALA A 131 14.96 -29.74 12.00
CA ALA A 131 16.29 -30.30 12.20
C ALA A 131 17.26 -29.13 12.05
N ALA A 132 17.93 -28.78 13.15
CA ALA A 132 18.88 -27.68 13.14
C ALA A 132 19.96 -28.05 12.13
N VAL A 133 19.93 -27.42 10.96
CA VAL A 133 20.96 -27.61 9.95
C VAL A 133 22.21 -27.00 10.55
N VAL A 134 23.07 -27.85 11.12
CA VAL A 134 24.34 -27.44 11.69
C VAL A 134 25.15 -26.82 10.54
N PRO A 135 25.55 -25.54 10.64
CA PRO A 135 26.41 -24.93 9.63
C PRO A 135 27.64 -25.80 9.40
N LEU A 136 28.07 -25.94 8.14
CA LEU A 136 29.16 -26.84 7.76
C LEU A 136 30.44 -26.60 8.59
N GLU A 137 30.67 -25.36 9.00
CA GLU A 137 31.79 -24.95 9.87
C GLU A 137 31.74 -25.59 11.26
N GLN A 138 30.55 -25.68 11.86
CA GLN A 138 30.35 -26.35 13.15
C GLN A 138 30.45 -27.88 13.01
N ALA A 139 30.03 -28.43 11.87
CA ALA A 139 30.21 -29.85 11.57
C ALA A 139 31.69 -30.21 11.36
N ALA A 140 32.46 -29.34 10.69
CA ALA A 140 33.88 -29.54 10.43
C ALA A 140 34.71 -29.43 11.73
N SER A 141 34.41 -28.47 12.60
CA SER A 141 35.08 -28.30 13.89
C SER A 141 34.75 -29.42 14.90
N ALA A 142 33.56 -30.02 14.80
CA ALA A 142 33.17 -31.17 15.63
C ALA A 142 33.77 -32.51 15.14
N TRP A 143 34.49 -32.52 14.02
CA TRP A 143 35.04 -33.74 13.44
C TRP A 143 36.22 -34.29 14.27
N LYS A 144 36.24 -35.62 14.47
CA LYS A 144 37.26 -36.33 15.27
C LYS A 144 37.76 -37.54 14.48
N ALA A 145 39.08 -37.77 14.51
CA ALA A 145 39.74 -38.94 13.93
C ALA A 145 39.20 -40.24 14.55
N ARG A 146 38.73 -41.18 13.72
CA ARG A 146 38.14 -42.45 14.18
C ARG A 146 39.03 -43.64 13.89
N THR A 147 39.75 -43.64 12.77
CA THR A 147 40.61 -44.76 12.37
C THR A 147 42.00 -44.66 13.04
N PRO A 148 42.70 -45.79 13.27
CA PRO A 148 44.02 -45.77 13.90
C PRO A 148 45.02 -44.95 13.07
N LEU A 149 44.95 -45.07 11.74
CA LEU A 149 45.76 -44.30 10.81
C LEU A 149 45.46 -42.79 10.90
N GLU A 150 44.19 -42.38 10.99
CA GLU A 150 43.86 -40.97 11.22
C GLU A 150 44.39 -40.47 12.57
N GLN A 151 44.29 -41.27 13.62
CA GLN A 151 44.79 -40.90 14.95
C GLN A 151 46.32 -40.73 14.96
N GLU A 152 47.05 -41.59 14.25
CA GLU A 152 48.49 -41.47 14.06
C GLU A 152 48.84 -40.21 13.27
N ILE A 153 48.15 -39.95 12.16
CA ILE A 153 48.37 -38.75 11.34
C ILE A 153 48.09 -37.48 12.16
N PHE A 154 46.96 -37.41 12.86
CA PHE A 154 46.63 -36.26 13.71
C PHE A 154 47.55 -36.15 14.93
N GLY A 155 48.04 -37.27 15.46
CA GLY A 155 49.03 -37.33 16.51
C GLY A 155 50.34 -36.69 16.06
N LEU A 156 50.84 -37.09 14.89
CA LEU A 156 52.03 -36.51 14.26
C LEU A 156 51.84 -35.00 14.01
N LEU A 157 50.72 -34.59 13.43
CA LEU A 157 50.41 -33.18 13.15
C LEU A 157 50.34 -32.31 14.43
N ARG A 158 49.85 -32.86 15.54
CA ARG A 158 49.83 -32.17 16.84
C ARG A 158 51.20 -32.11 17.50
N GLN A 159 51.97 -33.19 17.43
CA GLN A 159 53.31 -33.28 18.01
C GLN A 159 54.29 -32.31 17.35
N THR A 160 54.18 -32.17 16.03
CA THR A 160 55.01 -31.23 15.28
C THR A 160 54.60 -29.77 15.47
N GLN A 161 53.51 -29.50 16.22
CA GLN A 161 52.88 -28.18 16.41
C GLN A 161 52.90 -27.35 15.12
N GLN A 162 52.67 -28.00 13.97
CA GLN A 162 52.76 -27.29 12.72
C GLN A 162 51.65 -26.24 12.71
N PRO A 163 51.98 -24.93 12.68
CA PRO A 163 50.98 -23.99 12.25
C PRO A 163 50.58 -24.44 10.84
N ILE A 164 49.27 -24.56 10.60
CA ILE A 164 48.71 -24.88 9.27
C ILE A 164 49.15 -23.81 8.21
N THR A 165 49.85 -22.77 8.67
CA THR A 165 50.19 -21.54 7.99
C THR A 165 51.67 -21.17 8.06
N ASP A 166 52.61 -22.10 8.24
CA ASP A 166 54.02 -21.82 7.88
C ASP A 166 54.32 -22.37 6.47
N PRO A 167 54.78 -21.53 5.52
CA PRO A 167 55.11 -21.98 4.19
C PRO A 167 56.37 -22.85 4.24
N LEU A 168 56.26 -24.07 3.74
CA LEU A 168 57.33 -25.08 3.70
C LEU A 168 58.57 -24.68 2.87
N LEU A 169 58.56 -23.51 2.20
CA LEU A 169 59.63 -23.06 1.31
C LEU A 169 60.24 -21.74 1.81
N THR A 170 61.55 -21.65 1.70
CA THR A 170 62.34 -20.45 2.02
C THR A 170 61.93 -19.26 1.11
N PRO A 171 62.09 -17.99 1.54
CA PRO A 171 61.68 -16.84 0.73
C PRO A 171 62.30 -16.82 -0.68
N GLU A 172 63.51 -17.34 -0.85
CA GLU A 172 64.17 -17.46 -2.15
C GLU A 172 63.55 -18.56 -3.03
N GLU A 173 63.15 -19.68 -2.42
CA GLU A 173 62.40 -20.75 -3.09
C GLU A 173 60.96 -20.30 -3.42
N THR A 174 60.34 -19.49 -2.56
CA THR A 174 59.05 -18.87 -2.88
C THR A 174 59.18 -17.86 -4.01
N ALA A 175 60.26 -17.08 -4.08
CA ALA A 175 60.49 -16.11 -5.17
C ALA A 175 60.78 -16.81 -6.50
N SER A 176 61.42 -17.98 -6.48
CA SER A 176 61.70 -18.80 -7.67
C SER A 176 60.53 -19.68 -8.10
N LEU A 177 59.62 -20.08 -7.19
CA LEU A 177 58.30 -20.60 -7.54
C LEU A 177 57.36 -19.50 -8.05
N GLN A 178 57.35 -18.33 -7.39
CA GLN A 178 56.60 -17.13 -7.79
C GLN A 178 57.09 -16.53 -9.11
N ALA A 179 58.32 -16.83 -9.53
CA ALA A 179 58.80 -16.66 -10.89
C ALA A 179 58.06 -17.64 -11.82
N MET A 180 56.75 -17.39 -11.98
CA MET A 180 55.76 -18.06 -12.82
C MET A 180 56.16 -19.47 -13.30
N SER A 181 56.02 -20.46 -12.42
CA SER A 181 55.96 -21.86 -12.87
C SER A 181 54.83 -22.02 -13.92
N LEU A 182 55.02 -22.91 -14.90
CA LEU A 182 54.02 -23.14 -15.96
C LEU A 182 52.65 -23.53 -15.38
N GLU A 183 52.65 -24.16 -14.22
CA GLU A 183 51.45 -24.61 -13.50
C GLU A 183 50.73 -23.43 -12.84
N GLU A 184 51.44 -22.53 -12.16
CA GLU A 184 50.86 -21.31 -11.58
C GLU A 184 50.33 -20.36 -12.66
N ALA A 185 51.03 -20.24 -13.79
CA ALA A 185 50.56 -19.46 -14.93
C ALA A 185 49.25 -20.03 -15.52
N ARG A 186 49.12 -21.36 -15.57
CA ARG A 186 47.88 -22.04 -15.98
C ARG A 186 46.76 -21.86 -14.96
N GLN A 187 47.06 -21.95 -13.66
CA GLN A 187 46.10 -21.74 -12.59
C GLN A 187 45.58 -20.30 -12.58
N ARG A 188 46.46 -19.29 -12.62
CA ARG A 188 46.05 -17.88 -12.75
C ARG A 188 45.24 -17.61 -14.01
N ARG A 189 45.59 -18.25 -15.13
CA ARG A 189 44.79 -18.15 -16.37
C ARG A 189 43.42 -18.78 -16.19
N ALA A 190 43.31 -19.93 -15.54
CA ALA A 190 42.04 -20.60 -15.25
C ALA A 190 41.18 -19.78 -14.27
N GLU A 191 41.79 -19.20 -13.25
CA GLU A 191 41.14 -18.28 -12.30
C GLU A 191 40.63 -17.03 -13.00
N LEU A 192 41.45 -16.40 -13.85
CA LEU A 192 41.03 -15.24 -14.65
C LEU A 192 39.89 -15.60 -15.61
N GLN A 193 39.92 -16.79 -16.22
CA GLN A 193 38.83 -17.27 -17.06
C GLN A 193 37.54 -17.48 -16.24
N LYS A 194 37.63 -18.09 -15.06
CA LYS A 194 36.50 -18.25 -14.14
C LYS A 194 35.94 -16.90 -13.70
N ALA A 195 36.80 -15.95 -13.32
CA ALA A 195 36.40 -14.60 -12.91
C ALA A 195 35.69 -13.85 -14.05
N ARG A 196 36.24 -13.92 -15.27
CA ARG A 196 35.60 -13.34 -16.48
C ARG A 196 34.24 -13.97 -16.76
N ALA A 197 34.12 -15.30 -16.62
CA ALA A 197 32.86 -16.00 -16.80
C ALA A 197 31.81 -15.57 -15.76
N VAL A 198 32.18 -15.52 -14.47
CA VAL A 198 31.31 -15.09 -13.38
C VAL A 198 30.83 -13.65 -13.59
N GLN A 199 31.73 -12.74 -13.94
CA GLN A 199 31.39 -11.35 -14.27
C GLN A 199 30.42 -11.29 -15.46
N SER A 200 30.68 -12.05 -16.52
CA SER A 200 29.82 -12.08 -17.71
C SER A 200 28.40 -12.58 -17.39
N TYR A 201 28.26 -13.59 -16.53
CA TYR A 201 26.95 -14.11 -16.10
C TYR A 201 26.22 -13.09 -15.25
N TYR A 202 26.91 -12.43 -14.34
CA TYR A 202 26.33 -11.36 -13.52
C TYR A 202 25.84 -10.20 -14.39
N GLU A 203 26.66 -9.76 -15.36
CA GLU A 203 26.27 -8.75 -16.34
C GLU A 203 25.07 -9.19 -17.18
N ALA A 204 25.06 -10.42 -17.69
CA ALA A 204 23.95 -10.95 -18.47
C ALA A 204 22.66 -11.02 -17.65
N LYS A 205 22.74 -11.45 -16.38
CA LYS A 205 21.63 -11.45 -15.43
C LYS A 205 21.14 -10.02 -15.15
N ALA A 206 22.03 -9.08 -14.88
CA ALA A 206 21.69 -7.68 -14.64
C ALA A 206 21.04 -7.03 -15.88
N ARG A 207 21.57 -7.30 -17.09
CA ARG A 207 20.97 -6.85 -18.36
C ARG A 207 19.58 -7.46 -18.55
N ARG A 208 19.39 -8.76 -18.26
CA ARG A 208 18.10 -9.44 -18.32
C ARG A 208 17.10 -8.84 -17.33
N GLU A 209 17.49 -8.66 -16.06
CA GLU A 209 16.65 -8.04 -15.04
C GLU A 209 16.26 -6.60 -15.39
N LYS A 210 17.21 -5.81 -15.91
CA LYS A 210 16.94 -4.44 -16.41
C LYS A 210 15.91 -4.47 -17.54
N LYS A 211 16.05 -5.41 -18.49
CA LYS A 211 15.07 -5.63 -19.58
C LYS A 211 13.71 -6.09 -19.05
N ILE A 212 13.65 -6.98 -18.05
CA ILE A 212 12.40 -7.45 -17.44
C ILE A 212 11.69 -6.29 -16.73
N LYS A 213 12.43 -5.52 -15.91
CA LYS A 213 11.89 -4.38 -15.16
C LYS A 213 11.45 -3.26 -16.12
N SER A 214 12.20 -2.97 -17.19
CA SER A 214 11.78 -2.00 -18.20
C SER A 214 10.55 -2.46 -18.98
N LYS A 215 10.47 -3.74 -19.38
CA LYS A 215 9.29 -4.30 -20.04
C LYS A 215 8.06 -4.29 -19.13
N LYS A 216 8.19 -4.72 -17.87
CA LYS A 216 7.10 -4.70 -16.88
C LYS A 216 6.64 -3.26 -16.65
N TYR A 217 7.57 -2.32 -16.44
CA TYR A 217 7.25 -0.90 -16.30
C TYR A 217 6.48 -0.35 -17.51
N HIS A 218 6.97 -0.57 -18.74
CA HIS A 218 6.27 -0.06 -19.93
C HIS A 218 4.93 -0.74 -20.17
N ARG A 219 4.76 -2.01 -19.79
CA ARG A 219 3.45 -2.70 -19.85
C ARG A 219 2.46 -2.06 -18.89
N VAL A 220 2.84 -1.90 -17.61
CA VAL A 220 2.00 -1.25 -16.60
C VAL A 220 1.72 0.21 -16.97
N LEU A 221 2.73 0.95 -17.43
CA LEU A 221 2.57 2.34 -17.89
C LEU A 221 1.60 2.46 -19.07
N LYS A 222 1.67 1.56 -20.07
CA LYS A 222 0.73 1.55 -21.19
C LYS A 222 -0.68 1.16 -20.75
N LYS A 223 -0.83 0.22 -19.79
CA LYS A 223 -2.13 -0.16 -19.22
C LYS A 223 -2.75 1.00 -18.44
N SER A 224 -2.00 1.60 -17.54
CA SER A 224 -2.39 2.80 -16.77
C SER A 224 -2.75 3.98 -17.69
N ARG A 225 -1.96 4.30 -18.73
CA ARG A 225 -2.28 5.35 -19.71
C ARG A 225 -3.60 5.10 -20.45
N ARG A 226 -3.84 3.86 -20.93
CA ARG A 226 -5.11 3.52 -21.59
C ARG A 226 -6.29 3.67 -20.63
N ARG A 227 -6.15 3.18 -19.39
CA ARG A 227 -7.20 3.32 -18.36
C ARG A 227 -7.46 4.78 -17.99
N ARG A 228 -6.43 5.63 -17.89
CA ARG A 228 -6.56 7.08 -17.68
C ARG A 228 -7.31 7.75 -18.83
N ALA A 229 -6.97 7.42 -20.08
CA ALA A 229 -7.67 7.96 -21.24
C ALA A 229 -9.17 7.59 -21.24
N LEU A 230 -9.53 6.37 -20.79
CA LEU A 230 -10.93 5.97 -20.62
C LEU A 230 -11.62 6.77 -19.50
N LYS A 231 -10.97 6.93 -18.33
CA LYS A 231 -11.52 7.73 -17.22
C LYS A 231 -11.68 9.21 -17.61
N GLU A 232 -10.71 9.79 -18.30
CA GLU A 232 -10.80 11.15 -18.84
C GLU A 232 -11.96 11.29 -19.82
N PHE A 233 -12.20 10.28 -20.66
CA PHE A 233 -13.33 10.26 -21.56
C PHE A 233 -14.68 10.15 -20.82
N GLU A 234 -14.77 9.31 -19.79
CA GLU A 234 -15.96 9.20 -18.94
C GLU A 234 -16.25 10.47 -18.14
N LEU A 235 -15.21 11.15 -17.64
CA LEU A 235 -15.33 12.43 -16.95
C LEU A 235 -15.80 13.52 -17.91
N LEU A 236 -15.21 13.61 -19.10
CA LEU A 236 -15.65 14.55 -20.14
C LEU A 236 -17.09 14.28 -20.56
N ARG A 237 -17.51 13.01 -20.65
CA ARG A 237 -18.92 12.66 -20.92
C ARG A 237 -19.88 13.19 -19.86
N LYS A 238 -19.43 13.33 -18.60
CA LYS A 238 -20.23 13.80 -17.46
C LYS A 238 -20.17 15.32 -17.28
N SER A 239 -19.02 15.96 -17.51
CA SER A 239 -18.86 17.40 -17.36
C SER A 239 -19.29 18.16 -18.61
N ASP A 240 -18.78 17.77 -19.78
CA ASP A 240 -18.85 18.53 -21.03
C ASP A 240 -19.16 17.59 -22.22
N PRO A 241 -20.46 17.31 -22.47
CA PRO A 241 -20.86 16.37 -23.52
C PRO A 241 -20.36 16.78 -24.92
N GLU A 242 -20.25 18.08 -25.21
CA GLU A 242 -19.72 18.60 -26.47
C GLU A 242 -18.24 18.24 -26.69
N ALA A 243 -17.41 18.33 -25.66
CA ALA A 243 -15.99 17.97 -25.73
C ALA A 243 -15.79 16.45 -25.88
N ALA A 244 -16.68 15.65 -25.29
CA ALA A 244 -16.68 14.19 -25.49
C ALA A 244 -17.05 13.82 -26.94
N LEU A 245 -18.04 14.50 -27.54
CA LEU A 245 -18.39 14.34 -28.95
C LEU A 245 -17.24 14.73 -29.88
N ALA A 246 -16.54 15.83 -29.61
CA ALA A 246 -15.36 16.24 -30.38
C ALA A 246 -14.26 15.16 -30.36
N LYS A 247 -13.96 14.57 -29.19
CA LYS A 247 -13.00 13.45 -29.07
C LYS A 247 -13.44 12.20 -29.85
N LEU A 248 -14.74 11.90 -29.89
CA LEU A 248 -15.25 10.81 -30.72
C LEU A 248 -15.09 11.10 -32.22
N GLN A 249 -15.37 12.34 -32.65
CA GLN A 249 -15.18 12.78 -34.02
C GLN A 249 -13.72 12.70 -34.45
N GLU A 250 -12.76 13.07 -33.59
CA GLU A 250 -11.33 12.89 -33.86
C GLU A 250 -10.96 11.41 -34.09
N LEU A 251 -11.49 10.49 -33.28
CA LEU A 251 -11.28 9.05 -33.46
C LEU A 251 -11.89 8.55 -34.79
N GLU A 252 -13.07 9.06 -35.17
CA GLU A 252 -13.70 8.75 -36.45
C GLU A 252 -12.92 9.32 -37.64
N GLN A 253 -12.34 10.51 -37.52
CA GLN A 253 -11.45 11.09 -38.53
C GLN A 253 -10.20 10.23 -38.73
N LEU A 254 -9.56 9.77 -37.65
CA LEU A 254 -8.42 8.86 -37.73
C LEU A 254 -8.80 7.54 -38.39
N ARG A 255 -9.99 7.01 -38.10
CA ARG A 255 -10.55 5.82 -38.74
C ARG A 255 -10.79 6.03 -40.24
N MET A 256 -11.37 7.17 -40.63
CA MET A 256 -11.57 7.52 -42.05
C MET A 256 -10.23 7.64 -42.77
N GLN A 257 -9.26 8.33 -42.17
CA GLN A 257 -7.91 8.46 -42.72
C GLN A 257 -7.24 7.09 -42.89
N GLU A 258 -7.41 6.16 -41.95
CA GLU A 258 -6.88 4.80 -42.06
C GLU A 258 -7.57 4.00 -43.17
N ARG A 259 -8.89 4.14 -43.34
CA ARG A 259 -9.63 3.51 -44.45
C ARG A 259 -9.21 4.04 -45.82
N MET A 260 -9.00 5.34 -45.92
CA MET A 260 -8.59 5.99 -47.17
C MET A 260 -7.14 5.70 -47.52
N SER A 261 -6.25 5.73 -46.53
CA SER A 261 -4.80 5.58 -46.77
C SER A 261 -4.30 4.13 -46.73
N LEU A 262 -5.06 3.21 -46.13
CA LEU A 262 -4.74 1.77 -45.98
C LEU A 262 -3.32 1.53 -45.41
N LYS A 263 -2.78 2.47 -44.62
CA LYS A 263 -1.37 2.49 -44.20
C LYS A 263 -0.97 1.31 -43.33
N HIS A 264 -1.83 0.88 -42.41
CA HIS A 264 -1.56 -0.24 -41.50
C HIS A 264 -2.09 -1.58 -42.01
N GLN A 265 -2.47 -1.68 -43.29
CA GLN A 265 -2.82 -2.94 -43.94
C GLN A 265 -1.57 -3.74 -44.33
N ASN A 266 -1.67 -5.07 -44.32
CA ASN A 266 -0.57 -5.99 -44.68
C ASN A 266 -0.20 -6.00 -46.18
N LYS A 267 -0.70 -5.04 -46.97
CA LYS A 267 -0.54 -5.02 -48.44
C LYS A 267 0.77 -4.35 -48.90
N GLY A 268 1.40 -3.53 -48.07
CA GLY A 268 2.61 -2.77 -48.41
C GLY A 268 3.90 -3.61 -48.51
N ARG A 269 4.92 -3.09 -49.20
CA ARG A 269 6.24 -3.75 -49.37
C ARG A 269 6.89 -4.11 -48.04
N TRP A 270 6.75 -3.25 -47.03
CA TRP A 270 7.27 -3.48 -45.67
C TRP A 270 6.61 -4.69 -45.00
N ALA A 271 5.27 -4.77 -45.04
CA ALA A 271 4.53 -5.88 -44.44
C ALA A 271 4.83 -7.21 -45.13
N ARG A 272 4.97 -7.22 -46.46
CA ARG A 272 5.37 -8.41 -47.24
C ARG A 272 6.78 -8.89 -46.87
N SER A 273 7.75 -7.97 -46.82
CA SER A 273 9.12 -8.27 -46.38
C SER A 273 9.15 -8.86 -44.96
N ARG A 274 8.46 -8.20 -44.01
CA ARG A 274 8.46 -8.64 -42.62
C ARG A 274 7.67 -9.92 -42.40
N ALA A 275 6.67 -10.22 -43.23
CA ALA A 275 5.96 -11.50 -43.21
C ALA A 275 6.85 -12.68 -43.63
N ILE A 276 7.75 -12.49 -44.59
CA ILE A 276 8.74 -13.51 -44.98
C ILE A 276 9.72 -13.74 -43.82
N MET A 277 10.23 -12.66 -43.23
CA MET A 277 11.15 -12.72 -42.09
C MET A 277 10.49 -13.24 -40.80
N ALA A 278 9.18 -13.06 -40.62
CA ALA A 278 8.44 -13.51 -39.44
C ALA A 278 8.44 -15.03 -39.23
N LYS A 279 8.79 -15.81 -40.25
CA LYS A 279 9.02 -17.25 -40.12
C LYS A 279 10.24 -17.57 -39.24
N TYR A 280 11.27 -16.73 -39.30
CA TYR A 280 12.57 -16.97 -38.66
C TYR A 280 12.82 -16.01 -37.48
N ASP A 281 12.32 -14.77 -37.55
CA ASP A 281 12.55 -13.72 -36.56
C ASP A 281 11.33 -13.44 -35.68
N LEU A 282 11.50 -13.59 -34.36
CA LEU A 282 10.46 -13.24 -33.38
C LEU A 282 10.12 -11.74 -33.36
N GLU A 283 11.10 -10.87 -33.63
CA GLU A 283 10.90 -9.43 -33.69
C GLU A 283 10.10 -9.02 -34.94
N ALA A 284 10.27 -9.75 -36.03
CA ALA A 284 9.49 -9.55 -37.26
C ALA A 284 8.03 -9.89 -37.05
N ARG A 285 7.78 -11.02 -36.37
CA ARG A 285 6.44 -11.46 -36.02
C ARG A 285 5.73 -10.46 -35.11
N LYS A 286 6.43 -9.91 -34.11
CA LYS A 286 5.88 -8.88 -33.22
C LYS A 286 5.58 -7.58 -33.96
N ALA A 287 6.48 -7.10 -34.81
CA ALA A 287 6.26 -5.88 -35.58
C ALA A 287 5.04 -6.00 -36.52
N MET A 288 4.84 -7.18 -37.12
CA MET A 288 3.66 -7.45 -37.95
C MET A 288 2.37 -7.47 -37.10
N GLN A 289 2.40 -8.13 -35.94
CA GLN A 289 1.27 -8.13 -35.01
C GLN A 289 0.93 -6.73 -34.49
N GLU A 290 1.92 -5.88 -34.23
CA GLU A 290 1.72 -4.48 -33.82
C GLU A 290 1.09 -3.64 -34.94
N GLN A 291 1.48 -3.85 -36.20
CA GLN A 291 0.85 -3.18 -37.34
C GLN A 291 -0.63 -3.58 -37.46
N LEU A 292 -0.94 -4.87 -37.35
CA LEU A 292 -2.31 -5.38 -37.37
C LEU A 292 -3.14 -4.88 -36.16
N ALA A 293 -2.53 -4.80 -34.98
CA ALA A 293 -3.20 -4.27 -33.79
C ALA A 293 -3.57 -2.79 -33.98
N ARG A 294 -2.65 -1.97 -34.52
CA ARG A 294 -2.95 -0.56 -34.85
C ARG A 294 -4.05 -0.44 -35.88
N ASN A 295 -4.05 -1.30 -36.90
CA ASN A 295 -5.14 -1.30 -37.88
C ASN A 295 -6.49 -1.62 -37.23
N LYS A 296 -6.54 -2.63 -36.34
CA LYS A 296 -7.76 -2.96 -35.57
C LYS A 296 -8.21 -1.80 -34.68
N GLU A 297 -7.29 -1.18 -33.93
CA GLU A 297 -7.58 -0.04 -33.06
C GLU A 297 -8.17 1.15 -33.83
N LEU A 298 -7.60 1.50 -34.99
CA LEU A 298 -8.10 2.59 -35.83
C LEU A 298 -9.40 2.24 -36.54
N MET A 299 -9.62 0.97 -36.90
CA MET A 299 -10.81 0.52 -37.62
C MET A 299 -12.02 0.22 -36.72
N GLN A 300 -11.82 0.10 -35.41
CA GLN A 300 -12.88 -0.09 -34.43
C GLN A 300 -13.77 1.17 -34.38
N LYS A 301 -15.08 0.99 -34.63
CA LYS A 301 -16.06 2.05 -34.35
C LYS A 301 -16.33 2.01 -32.86
N VAL A 302 -16.10 3.10 -32.14
CA VAL A 302 -16.59 3.24 -30.77
C VAL A 302 -18.11 3.40 -30.86
N ARG A 303 -18.86 2.35 -30.52
CA ARG A 303 -20.32 2.44 -30.33
C ARG A 303 -20.55 3.08 -28.97
N VAL A 304 -21.11 4.29 -28.97
CA VAL A 304 -21.75 4.83 -27.78
C VAL A 304 -23.17 4.32 -27.84
N GLU A 305 -23.47 3.27 -27.09
CA GLU A 305 -24.86 2.91 -26.80
C GLU A 305 -25.43 4.04 -25.96
N LEU A 306 -26.19 4.91 -26.61
CA LEU A 306 -27.13 5.79 -25.95
C LEU A 306 -28.16 4.87 -25.28
N PRO A 307 -28.47 5.03 -23.98
CA PRO A 307 -29.59 4.33 -23.38
C PRO A 307 -30.85 4.70 -24.18
N GLU A 308 -31.34 3.76 -24.99
CA GLU A 308 -32.66 3.87 -25.58
C GLU A 308 -33.66 3.76 -24.43
N GLU A 309 -34.45 4.81 -24.24
CA GLU A 309 -35.62 4.78 -23.36
C GLU A 309 -36.56 3.71 -23.90
N GLU A 310 -36.78 2.63 -23.13
CA GLU A 310 -37.72 1.56 -23.45
C GLU A 310 -39.15 2.12 -23.57
N PRO A 311 -39.80 2.03 -24.75
CA PRO A 311 -41.23 2.26 -24.84
C PRO A 311 -41.99 0.96 -24.49
N GLY A 312 -42.58 0.94 -23.29
CA GLY A 312 -43.91 0.39 -23.00
C GLY A 312 -44.19 -1.09 -23.27
N ASP A 313 -44.30 -1.86 -22.17
CA ASP A 313 -44.94 -3.17 -22.06
C ASP A 313 -46.25 -3.32 -22.86
N VAL A 314 -46.34 -4.39 -23.65
CA VAL A 314 -47.60 -5.05 -24.00
C VAL A 314 -47.35 -6.56 -24.03
N PRO A 315 -48.12 -7.39 -23.29
CA PRO A 315 -47.74 -8.77 -22.97
C PRO A 315 -48.07 -9.78 -24.07
N GLU A 316 -47.33 -10.89 -23.99
CA GLU A 316 -47.34 -12.08 -24.85
C GLU A 316 -48.70 -12.78 -24.96
N GLU A 317 -48.99 -13.34 -26.14
CA GLU A 317 -49.80 -14.57 -26.27
C GLU A 317 -49.15 -15.56 -27.25
N ASP A 318 -49.11 -16.80 -26.77
CA ASP A 318 -48.67 -18.09 -27.30
C ASP A 318 -48.93 -18.36 -28.80
N LEU A 319 -47.98 -18.99 -29.53
CA LEU A 319 -48.28 -20.02 -30.55
C LEU A 319 -47.05 -20.94 -30.87
N THR A 320 -47.02 -22.08 -30.16
CA THR A 320 -46.72 -23.46 -30.60
C THR A 320 -45.70 -23.77 -31.71
N SER A 321 -44.73 -24.60 -31.31
CA SER A 321 -44.04 -25.68 -32.02
C SER A 321 -44.56 -26.08 -33.41
N ALA A 322 -43.71 -25.94 -34.44
CA ALA A 322 -43.85 -26.66 -35.70
C ALA A 322 -42.49 -27.18 -36.18
N THR A 323 -42.41 -28.50 -36.25
CA THR A 323 -41.35 -29.35 -36.79
C THR A 323 -40.97 -28.97 -38.22
N VAL A 324 -39.69 -28.76 -38.49
CA VAL A 324 -39.18 -28.60 -39.88
C VAL A 324 -38.95 -29.98 -40.51
N PRO A 325 -39.42 -30.25 -41.75
CA PRO A 325 -39.34 -31.57 -42.37
C PRO A 325 -37.95 -31.89 -42.93
N THR A 326 -37.54 -33.15 -42.78
CA THR A 326 -36.46 -33.79 -43.55
C THR A 326 -36.89 -33.97 -45.02
N ILE A 327 -36.12 -33.40 -45.96
CA ILE A 327 -36.20 -33.65 -47.41
C ILE A 327 -34.78 -33.85 -47.96
N PRO A 328 -34.58 -34.75 -48.94
CA PRO A 328 -33.41 -35.60 -49.05
C PRO A 328 -32.24 -35.00 -49.82
N ALA A 329 -31.06 -35.60 -49.59
CA ALA A 329 -29.86 -35.38 -50.38
C ALA A 329 -30.08 -35.79 -51.84
N GLY A 330 -29.87 -34.85 -52.77
CA GLY A 330 -29.72 -35.17 -54.19
C GLY A 330 -30.31 -34.15 -55.17
N ALA A 331 -29.69 -32.97 -55.28
CA ALA A 331 -29.74 -32.19 -56.52
C ALA A 331 -28.47 -31.35 -56.64
N SER A 332 -27.63 -31.76 -57.59
CA SER A 332 -26.43 -31.08 -58.05
C SER A 332 -26.71 -29.63 -58.43
N GLY A 333 -26.07 -28.68 -57.76
CA GLY A 333 -26.20 -27.26 -58.07
C GLY A 333 -25.44 -26.31 -57.15
N ALA A 334 -24.25 -26.66 -56.65
CA ALA A 334 -23.40 -25.71 -55.94
C ALA A 334 -21.91 -26.07 -56.04
N ASN A 335 -21.11 -25.03 -56.25
CA ASN A 335 -19.69 -25.02 -56.62
C ASN A 335 -18.78 -25.84 -55.67
N PRO A 336 -17.99 -26.81 -56.16
CA PRO A 336 -17.17 -27.72 -55.33
C PRO A 336 -16.01 -27.03 -54.58
N TRP A 337 -15.70 -25.76 -54.89
CA TRP A 337 -14.65 -25.01 -54.19
C TRP A 337 -15.06 -24.45 -52.82
N MET A 338 -16.36 -24.50 -52.47
CA MET A 338 -16.90 -23.96 -51.21
C MET A 338 -16.93 -24.98 -50.07
N LEU A 339 -16.59 -26.25 -50.33
CA LEU A 339 -16.60 -27.33 -49.33
C LEU A 339 -15.20 -27.92 -49.08
N GLY A 340 -14.17 -27.08 -49.11
CA GLY A 340 -12.83 -27.46 -48.70
C GLY A 340 -12.74 -27.70 -47.18
N LYS A 341 -13.07 -28.91 -46.73
CA LYS A 341 -12.49 -29.47 -45.50
C LYS A 341 -11.09 -29.97 -45.87
N PRO A 342 -9.99 -29.48 -45.27
CA PRO A 342 -8.69 -30.12 -45.49
C PRO A 342 -8.75 -31.55 -44.94
N SER A 343 -8.26 -32.47 -45.77
CA SER A 343 -7.95 -33.87 -45.48
C SER A 343 -7.45 -34.07 -44.06
N SER A 344 -7.95 -35.15 -43.42
CA SER A 344 -7.45 -35.74 -42.19
C SER A 344 -5.92 -35.71 -42.12
N ALA A 345 -5.40 -35.02 -41.10
CA ALA A 345 -4.02 -35.17 -40.68
C ALA A 345 -3.87 -36.56 -40.02
N ALA A 346 -2.79 -37.24 -40.38
CA ALA A 346 -2.39 -38.53 -39.88
C ALA A 346 -2.33 -38.58 -38.34
N GLU A 347 -2.70 -39.74 -37.79
CA GLU A 347 -2.48 -40.12 -36.39
C GLU A 347 -0.99 -40.26 -36.09
N GLU A 348 -0.51 -39.59 -35.03
CA GLU A 348 0.45 -40.07 -34.02
C GLU A 348 0.32 -39.15 -32.77
N PRO A 349 0.79 -39.54 -31.57
CA PRO A 349 0.11 -40.37 -30.58
C PRO A 349 -0.36 -39.57 -29.34
N GLU A 350 -1.18 -40.22 -28.52
CA GLU A 350 -1.74 -39.75 -27.26
C GLU A 350 -0.73 -39.05 -26.33
N VAL A 351 -1.03 -37.80 -25.97
CA VAL A 351 -0.61 -37.20 -24.71
C VAL A 351 -1.86 -36.64 -24.04
N GLN A 352 -2.25 -37.26 -22.94
CA GLN A 352 -3.35 -36.85 -22.09
C GLN A 352 -2.97 -35.56 -21.35
N GLU A 353 -3.59 -34.44 -21.69
CA GLU A 353 -3.74 -33.31 -20.77
C GLU A 353 -5.22 -32.88 -20.79
N GLY A 354 -5.86 -33.04 -19.64
CA GLY A 354 -7.29 -32.82 -19.45
C GLY A 354 -7.71 -31.39 -19.72
N VAL A 355 -8.68 -31.23 -20.62
CA VAL A 355 -9.43 -29.99 -20.80
C VAL A 355 -10.57 -30.00 -19.79
N GLY A 356 -10.39 -29.29 -18.68
CA GLY A 356 -11.50 -28.83 -17.87
C GLY A 356 -12.19 -27.67 -18.57
N ASP A 357 -13.48 -27.84 -18.84
CA ASP A 357 -14.37 -26.77 -19.29
C ASP A 357 -14.28 -25.56 -18.36
N VAL A 358 -13.82 -24.43 -18.89
CA VAL A 358 -14.08 -23.12 -18.29
C VAL A 358 -15.07 -22.42 -19.19
N ALA A 359 -16.35 -22.64 -18.85
CA ALA A 359 -17.43 -21.74 -19.23
C ALA A 359 -17.03 -20.31 -18.85
N VAL A 360 -17.13 -19.39 -19.81
CA VAL A 360 -17.01 -17.95 -19.57
C VAL A 360 -18.30 -17.49 -18.89
N PRO A 361 -18.31 -17.09 -17.61
CA PRO A 361 -19.47 -16.41 -17.07
C PRO A 361 -19.53 -15.00 -17.65
N ALA A 362 -20.74 -14.63 -18.03
CA ALA A 362 -21.13 -13.33 -18.54
C ALA A 362 -20.68 -12.20 -17.60
N ALA A 363 -20.38 -11.06 -18.22
CA ALA A 363 -20.03 -9.82 -17.57
C ALA A 363 -21.18 -9.31 -16.69
N ALA A 364 -21.09 -9.55 -15.40
CA ALA A 364 -21.77 -8.78 -14.38
C ALA A 364 -20.85 -8.72 -13.15
N GLU A 365 -20.69 -7.51 -12.61
CA GLU A 365 -19.97 -7.17 -11.36
C GLU A 365 -18.44 -7.16 -11.39
N SER A 366 -17.84 -6.02 -11.76
CA SER A 366 -16.44 -5.71 -11.40
C SER A 366 -16.16 -4.20 -11.36
N LYS A 367 -16.97 -3.41 -10.64
CA LYS A 367 -16.65 -1.99 -10.41
C LYS A 367 -15.60 -1.83 -9.30
N GLU A 368 -15.68 -2.65 -8.25
CA GLU A 368 -14.75 -2.65 -7.11
C GLU A 368 -13.39 -3.27 -7.47
N MET A 369 -13.38 -4.40 -8.19
CA MET A 369 -12.16 -5.00 -8.76
C MET A 369 -11.36 -4.03 -9.65
N SER A 370 -12.03 -3.04 -10.25
CA SER A 370 -11.37 -2.06 -11.11
C SER A 370 -10.61 -0.99 -10.31
N GLU A 371 -11.05 -0.64 -9.11
CA GLU A 371 -10.42 0.39 -8.28
C GLU A 371 -9.23 -0.17 -7.49
N GLU A 372 -9.36 -1.41 -7.00
CA GLU A 372 -8.27 -2.13 -6.33
C GLU A 372 -7.12 -2.40 -7.29
N GLU A 373 -7.40 -2.88 -8.51
CA GLU A 373 -6.38 -3.02 -9.55
C GLU A 373 -5.72 -1.69 -9.94
N MET A 374 -6.44 -0.57 -9.84
CA MET A 374 -5.85 0.76 -10.09
C MET A 374 -4.88 1.15 -8.98
N SER A 375 -5.25 0.87 -7.73
CA SER A 375 -4.38 1.07 -6.57
C SER A 375 -3.10 0.23 -6.70
N GLU A 376 -3.22 -1.04 -7.10
CA GLU A 376 -2.09 -1.94 -7.27
C GLU A 376 -1.16 -1.51 -8.42
N GLU A 377 -1.71 -1.11 -9.58
CA GLU A 377 -0.89 -0.65 -10.71
C GLU A 377 -0.17 0.67 -10.41
N GLU A 378 -0.83 1.59 -9.71
CA GLU A 378 -0.22 2.85 -9.29
C GLU A 378 0.82 2.64 -8.19
N ALA A 379 0.55 1.74 -7.23
CA ALA A 379 1.53 1.29 -6.25
C ALA A 379 2.76 0.70 -6.93
N LEU A 380 2.59 -0.17 -7.94
CA LEU A 380 3.71 -0.73 -8.71
C LEU A 380 4.53 0.36 -9.44
N LEU A 381 3.88 1.37 -10.04
CA LEU A 381 4.59 2.48 -10.69
C LEU A 381 5.34 3.36 -9.68
N GLN A 382 4.75 3.60 -8.51
CA GLN A 382 5.37 4.31 -7.40
C GLN A 382 6.57 3.54 -6.85
N ASP A 383 6.46 2.22 -6.67
CA ASP A 383 7.56 1.34 -6.27
C ASP A 383 8.72 1.42 -7.26
N PHE A 384 8.44 1.39 -8.57
CA PHE A 384 9.48 1.58 -9.59
C PHE A 384 10.15 2.97 -9.52
N ALA A 385 9.44 4.01 -9.07
CA ALA A 385 9.99 5.35 -8.88
C ALA A 385 10.83 5.44 -7.60
N GLN A 386 10.32 4.92 -6.47
CA GLN A 386 11.02 4.85 -5.19
C GLN A 386 12.30 4.02 -5.31
N GLN A 387 12.26 2.88 -6.01
CA GLN A 387 13.43 2.04 -6.21
C GLN A 387 14.46 2.69 -7.14
N ARG A 388 14.04 3.53 -8.09
CA ARG A 388 14.95 4.41 -8.86
C ARG A 388 15.57 5.48 -7.99
N HIS A 389 14.79 6.10 -7.10
CA HIS A 389 15.28 7.11 -6.17
C HIS A 389 16.32 6.54 -5.20
N ARG A 390 16.02 5.40 -4.57
CA ARG A 390 16.96 4.67 -3.69
C ARG A 390 18.26 4.29 -4.41
N ARG A 391 18.19 3.92 -5.70
CA ARG A 391 19.38 3.63 -6.51
C ARG A 391 20.22 4.89 -6.80
N ARG A 392 19.57 6.03 -7.06
CA ARG A 392 20.26 7.31 -7.25
C ARG A 392 20.94 7.79 -5.97
N GLN A 393 20.27 7.66 -4.83
CA GLN A 393 20.84 7.98 -3.52
C GLN A 393 22.04 7.09 -3.16
N ARG A 394 21.96 5.79 -3.45
CA ARG A 394 23.10 4.87 -3.24
C ARG A 394 24.29 5.14 -4.18
N ALA A 395 24.05 5.66 -5.37
CA ALA A 395 25.09 6.00 -6.33
C ALA A 395 25.72 7.39 -6.10
N GLY A 396 24.98 8.32 -5.47
CA GLY A 396 25.48 9.65 -5.11
C GLY A 396 26.00 9.77 -3.67
N GLY A 397 25.93 8.70 -2.87
CA GLY A 397 26.48 8.64 -1.52
C GLY A 397 27.89 8.02 -1.45
N THR A 398 28.54 7.83 -2.60
CA THR A 398 29.90 7.30 -2.74
C THR A 398 30.82 8.34 -3.37
N GLU A 399 30.69 9.60 -2.96
CA GLU A 399 31.67 10.67 -3.19
C GLU A 399 32.20 11.17 -1.85
#